data_AF-A0A924GUV8-F1
#
_entry.id   AF-A0A924GUV8-F1
#
_cell.length_a   1.000
_cell.length_b   1.000
_cell.length_c   1.000
_cell.angle_alpha   90.00
_cell.angle_beta   90.00
_cell.angle_gamma   90.00
#
_symmetry.space_group_name_H-M   'P 1'
#
loop_
_entity.id
_entity.type
_entity.pdbx_description
1 polymer ?
#
loop_
_entity_poly.entity_id
_entity_poly.type
_entity_poly.pdbx_seq_one_letter_code
_entity_poly.pdbx_strand_id
1 'polypeptide(L)' 'TPEEFRMPFKILKNAGYAPPEVEMFRLRAELATQIEASASESEKLALRRKLADLQQKISLRLEALRVNGSL' A
#
# COMPACT_ATOMS: atom_id res chain seq x y z
N THR A 1 -23.22 -23.23 -9.28
CA THR A 1 -22.62 -22.12 -10.06
C THR A 1 -21.13 -22.32 -10.09
N PRO A 2 -20.48 -22.41 -11.27
CA PRO A 2 -19.09 -22.84 -11.38
C PRO A 2 -18.14 -21.82 -10.72
N GLU A 3 -17.18 -22.29 -9.94
CA GLU A 3 -16.19 -21.46 -9.21
C GLU A 3 -15.35 -20.58 -10.13
N GLU A 4 -15.13 -21.07 -11.35
CA GLU A 4 -14.29 -20.49 -12.40
C GLU A 4 -14.75 -19.08 -12.85
N PHE A 5 -16.02 -18.74 -12.60
CA PHE A 5 -16.56 -17.42 -12.96
C PHE A 5 -16.49 -16.40 -11.82
N ARG A 6 -16.10 -16.76 -10.57
CA ARG A 6 -16.05 -15.76 -9.48
C ARG A 6 -14.86 -14.80 -9.57
N MET A 7 -13.73 -15.28 -10.09
CA MET A 7 -12.49 -14.50 -10.25
C MET A 7 -12.61 -13.36 -11.26
N PRO A 8 -13.09 -13.58 -12.50
CA PRO A 8 -13.22 -12.48 -13.48
C PRO A 8 -14.18 -11.38 -13.04
N PHE A 9 -15.25 -11.70 -12.30
CA PHE A 9 -16.18 -10.70 -11.76
C PHE A 9 -15.56 -9.81 -10.67
N LYS A 10 -14.61 -10.31 -9.87
CA LYS A 10 -13.90 -9.49 -8.86
C LYS A 10 -12.93 -8.50 -9.49
N ILE A 11 -12.20 -8.93 -10.52
CA ILE A 11 -11.27 -8.07 -11.27
C ILE A 11 -12.05 -6.96 -11.98
N LEU A 12 -13.19 -7.28 -12.61
CA LEU A 12 -14.09 -6.29 -13.22
C LEU A 12 -14.71 -5.33 -12.21
N LYS A 13 -15.02 -5.77 -10.98
CA LYS A 13 -15.56 -4.91 -9.92
C LYS A 13 -14.56 -3.86 -9.43
N ASN A 14 -13.27 -4.18 -9.47
CA ASN A 14 -12.19 -3.28 -9.04
C ASN A 14 -11.64 -2.40 -10.19
N ALA A 15 -12.02 -2.67 -11.44
CA ALA A 15 -11.48 -1.98 -12.62
C ALA A 15 -11.80 -0.47 -12.71
N GLY A 16 -12.59 0.09 -11.78
CA GLY A 16 -12.89 1.52 -11.70
C GLY A 16 -12.31 2.24 -10.47
N TYR A 17 -11.72 1.53 -9.50
CA TYR A 17 -11.15 2.12 -8.29
C TYR A 17 -9.72 1.62 -8.12
N ALA A 18 -8.76 2.54 -8.07
CA ALA A 18 -7.38 2.20 -7.73
C ALA A 18 -7.38 1.42 -6.41
N PRO A 19 -6.70 0.25 -6.34
CA PRO A 19 -6.62 -0.50 -5.10
C PRO A 19 -6.09 0.40 -3.97
N PRO A 20 -6.59 0.28 -2.73
CA PRO A 20 -6.12 1.08 -1.59
C PRO A 20 -4.60 0.95 -1.35
N GLU A 21 -3.98 -0.11 -1.87
CA GLU A 21 -2.55 -0.33 -1.91
C GLU A 21 -1.78 0.74 -2.73
N VAL A 22 -2.39 1.28 -3.79
CA VAL A 22 -1.79 2.35 -4.61
C VAL A 22 -1.63 3.63 -3.79
N GLU A 23 -2.63 3.97 -2.97
CA GLU A 23 -2.54 5.14 -2.09
C GLU A 23 -1.46 4.95 -1.02
N MET A 24 -1.31 3.73 -0.47
CA MET A 24 -0.21 3.45 0.46
C MET A 24 1.17 3.61 -0.18
N PHE A 25 1.34 3.22 -1.44
CA PHE A 25 2.60 3.45 -2.16
C PHE A 25 2.86 4.92 -2.46
N ARG A 26 1.82 5.69 -2.80
CA ARG A 26 1.90 7.15 -2.97
C ARG A 26 2.35 7.82 -1.67
N LEU A 27 1.70 7.50 -0.55
CA LEU A 27 2.05 8.03 0.77
C LEU A 27 3.48 7.66 1.18
N ARG A 28 3.96 6.46 0.83
CA ARG A 28 5.35 6.05 1.06
C ARG A 28 6.33 6.95 0.30
N ALA A 29 6.07 7.23 -0.97
CA ALA A 29 6.91 8.11 -1.79
C ALA A 29 6.89 9.56 -1.28
N GLU A 30 5.74 10.03 -0.84
CA GLU A 30 5.59 11.36 -0.25
C GLU A 30 6.39 11.50 1.05
N LEU A 31 6.29 10.52 1.96
CA LEU A 31 7.09 10.51 3.20
C LEU A 31 8.59 10.46 2.93
N ALA A 32 9.04 9.69 1.94
CA ALA A 32 10.43 9.67 1.53
C ALA A 32 10.90 11.06 1.03
N THR A 33 10.08 11.72 0.21
CA THR A 33 10.35 13.07 -0.28
C THR A 33 10.42 14.09 0.86
N GLN A 34 9.51 14.00 1.83
CA GLN A 34 9.50 14.89 3.00
C GLN A 34 10.73 14.69 3.90
N ILE A 35 11.26 13.45 4.01
CA ILE A 35 12.50 13.18 4.76
C ILE A 35 13.69 13.86 4.09
N GLU A 36 13.80 13.76 2.76
CA GLU A 36 14.89 14.39 2.01
C GLU A 36 14.78 15.92 2.04
N ALA A 37 13.56 16.46 2.00
CA ALA A 37 13.32 17.90 2.01
C ALA A 37 13.40 18.54 3.42
N SER A 38 13.25 17.77 4.49
CA SER A 38 13.31 18.32 5.85
C SER A 38 14.75 18.73 6.22
N ALA A 39 14.90 19.85 6.92
CA ALA A 39 16.18 20.33 7.43
C ALA A 39 16.42 19.93 8.90
N SER A 40 15.36 19.51 9.60
CA SER A 40 15.41 19.20 11.04
C SER A 40 15.59 17.71 11.27
N GLU A 41 16.62 17.32 12.02
CA GLU A 41 16.88 15.91 12.32
C GLU A 41 15.78 15.28 13.17
N SER A 42 15.12 16.07 14.04
CA SER A 42 13.98 15.58 14.83
C SER A 42 12.76 15.27 13.97
N GLU A 43 12.51 16.11 12.95
CA GLU A 43 11.45 15.89 11.97
C GLU A 43 11.76 14.70 11.07
N LYS A 44 13.01 14.58 10.59
CA LYS A 44 13.47 13.40 9.85
C LYS A 44 13.26 12.11 10.64
N LEU A 45 13.60 12.11 11.92
CA LEU A 45 13.40 10.94 12.78
C LEU A 45 11.90 10.59 12.91
N ALA A 46 11.04 11.59 13.09
CA ALA A 46 9.59 11.38 13.17
C ALA A 46 9.01 10.85 11.84
N LEU A 47 9.44 11.41 10.71
CA LEU A 47 9.02 10.98 9.37
C LEU A 47 9.53 9.57 9.04
N ARG A 48 10.77 9.22 9.41
CA ARG A 48 11.31 7.86 9.27
C ARG A 48 10.50 6.83 10.06
N ARG A 49 10.06 7.16 11.28
CA ARG A 49 9.18 6.29 12.06
C ARG A 49 7.84 6.06 11.37
N LYS A 50 7.23 7.12 10.84
CA LYS A 50 5.98 7.03 10.05
C LYS A 50 6.17 6.17 8.79
N LEU A 51 7.30 6.34 8.10
CA LEU A 51 7.64 5.56 6.92
C LEU A 51 7.79 4.07 7.24
N ALA A 52 8.47 3.74 8.34
CA ALA A 52 8.65 2.35 8.77
C ALA A 52 7.31 1.66 9.12
N ASP A 53 6.43 2.35 9.85
CA ASP A 53 5.07 1.85 10.16
C ASP A 53 4.25 1.61 8.88
N LEU A 54 4.29 2.56 7.94
CA LEU A 54 3.59 2.41 6.66
C LEU A 54 4.15 1.24 5.83
N GLN A 55 5.47 1.08 5.79
CA GLN A 55 6.10 -0.06 5.12
C GLN A 55 5.70 -1.40 5.73
N GLN A 56 5.62 -1.49 7.06
CA GLN A 56 5.15 -2.70 7.74
C GLN A 56 3.69 -3.02 7.37
N LYS A 57 2.80 -2.01 7.35
CA LYS A 57 1.41 -2.16 6.94
C LYS A 57 1.27 -2.64 5.50
N ILE A 58 2.06 -2.08 4.58
CA ILE A 58 2.12 -2.52 3.18
C ILE A 58 2.53 -3.99 3.11
N SER A 59 3.61 -4.40 3.80
CA SER A 59 4.08 -5.79 3.80
C SER A 59 3.01 -6.75 4.30
N LEU A 60 2.34 -6.43 5.41
CA LEU A 60 1.25 -7.25 5.94
C LEU A 60 0.06 -7.34 4.97
N ARG A 61 -0.27 -6.24 4.29
CA ARG A 61 -1.36 -6.20 3.32
C ARG A 61 -1.05 -7.04 2.08
N LEU A 62 0.16 -6.91 1.53
CA LEU A 62 0.61 -7.71 0.38
C LEU A 62 0.64 -9.20 0.73
N GLU A 63 1.09 -9.54 1.93
CA GLU A 63 1.07 -10.93 2.41
C GLU A 63 -0.37 -11.45 2.54
N ALA A 64 -1.29 -10.64 3.08
CA ALA A 64 -2.70 -11.00 3.14
C ALA A 64 -3.33 -11.18 1.74
N LEU A 65 -2.95 -10.36 0.75
CA LEU A 65 -3.40 -10.51 -0.65
C LEU A 65 -2.85 -11.78 -1.29
N ARG A 66 -1.59 -12.11 -1.01
CA ARG A 66 -0.92 -13.34 -1.47
C ARG A 66 -1.60 -14.59 -0.91
N VAL A 67 -1.90 -14.62 0.39
CA VAL A 67 -2.53 -15.76 1.06
C VAL A 67 -4.01 -15.90 0.68
N ASN A 68 -4.73 -14.79 0.51
CA ASN A 68 -6.16 -14.80 0.19
C ASN A 68 -6.48 -14.78 -1.32
N GLY A 69 -5.46 -14.96 -2.19
CA GLY A 69 -5.65 -15.26 -3.60
C GLY A 69 -6.24 -14.14 -4.45
N SER A 70 -5.79 -12.90 -4.28
CA SER A 70 -6.07 -11.85 -5.27
C SER A 70 -4.87 -10.92 -5.47
N LEU A 71 -3.99 -11.35 -6.38
CA LEU A 71 -3.13 -10.48 -7.18
C LEU A 71 -3.63 -10.51 -8.62
#